data_AF-A0A0E0IQF9-F1
#
_entry.id   AF-A0A0E0IQF9-F1
#
_cell.length_a   1.000
_cell.length_b   1.000
_cell.length_c   1.000
_cell.angle_alpha   90.00
_cell.angle_beta   90.00
_cell.angle_gamma   90.00
#
_symmetry.space_group_name_H-M   'P 1'
#
loop_
_entity.id
_entity.type
_entity.pdbx_description
1 polymer ?
#
loop_
_entity_poly.entity_id
_entity_poly.type
_entity_poly.pdbx_seq_one_letter_code
_entity_poly.pdbx_strand_id
1 'polypeptide(L)'
;MAAVATPDAWRTHDWRKAVDYHATLLATLLANGILSPTSRAICLGAVQEALAMRELSVSTAVAVARKRSPPLAIAGNDRRLPFPDSSVDFI
;
A
#
# COMPACT_ATOMS: atom_id res chain seq x y z
N MET A 1 20.23 4.06 12.60
CA MET A 1 18.79 3.74 12.47
C MET A 1 18.11 4.94 11.83
N ALA A 2 17.81 4.89 10.53
CA ALA A 2 17.14 5.99 9.85
C ALA A 2 15.66 5.98 10.27
N ALA A 3 15.28 6.89 11.15
CA ALA A 3 13.88 7.19 11.40
C ALA A 3 13.32 7.69 10.07
N VAL A 4 12.58 6.81 9.39
CA VAL A 4 11.79 7.20 8.25
C VAL A 4 10.87 8.33 8.70
N ALA A 5 11.06 9.53 8.14
CA ALA A 5 10.18 10.65 8.38
C ALA A 5 8.79 10.24 7.87
N THR A 6 7.96 9.75 8.78
CA THR A 6 6.55 9.53 8.53
C THR A 6 5.96 10.92 8.36
N PRO A 7 5.52 11.32 7.15
CA PRO A 7 4.95 12.66 6.96
C PRO A 7 3.81 12.82 7.95
N ASP A 8 3.70 13.98 8.60
CA ASP A 8 2.71 14.27 9.65
C ASP A 8 1.27 14.01 9.18
N ALA A 9 1.05 14.02 7.86
CA ALA A 9 -0.16 13.60 7.19
C ALA A 9 -0.59 12.15 7.49
N TRP A 10 0.31 11.25 7.89
CA TRP A 10 0.00 9.85 8.25
C TRP A 10 -0.57 9.69 9.67
N ARG A 11 -0.56 10.76 10.47
CA ARG A 11 -1.08 10.77 11.84
C ARG A 11 -2.38 11.54 12.00
N THR A 12 -2.95 12.07 10.92
CA THR A 12 -4.26 12.73 11.00
C THR A 12 -5.38 11.71 11.18
N HIS A 13 -6.46 12.11 11.84
CA HIS A 13 -7.63 11.26 12.05
C HIS A 13 -8.22 10.77 10.71
N ASP A 14 -8.27 11.66 9.70
CA ASP A 14 -8.69 11.32 8.34
C ASP A 14 -7.81 10.25 7.70
N TRP A 15 -6.50 10.25 7.96
CA TRP A 15 -5.60 9.21 7.47
C TRP A 15 -5.95 7.85 8.06
N ARG A 16 -6.14 7.77 9.38
CA ARG A 16 -6.49 6.51 10.04
C ARG A 16 -7.85 5.99 9.55
N LYS A 17 -8.81 6.89 9.33
CA LYS A 17 -10.13 6.53 8.79
C LYS A 17 -10.06 5.96 7.37
N ALA A 18 -9.21 6.55 6.51
CA ALA A 18 -8.98 6.03 5.17
C ALA A 18 -8.30 4.66 5.21
N VAL A 19 -7.27 4.48 6.06
CA VAL A 19 -6.60 3.19 6.24
C VAL A 19 -7.59 2.11 6.70
N ASP A 20 -8.44 2.41 7.68
CA ASP A 20 -9.45 1.48 8.19
C ASP A 20 -10.50 1.09 7.13
N TYR A 21 -10.93 2.07 6.33
CA TYR A 21 -11.82 1.83 5.19
C TYR A 21 -11.20 0.87 4.17
N HIS A 22 -9.95 1.12 3.77
CA HIS A 22 -9.22 0.22 2.88
C HIS A 22 -9.01 -1.16 3.53
N ALA A 23 -8.67 -1.22 4.82
CA ALA A 23 -8.47 -2.47 5.53
C ALA A 23 -9.74 -3.34 5.54
N THR A 24 -10.91 -2.74 5.71
CA THR A 24 -12.19 -3.47 5.66
C THR A 24 -12.45 -4.07 4.27
N LEU A 25 -12.21 -3.30 3.22
CA LEU A 25 -12.34 -3.78 1.84
C LEU A 25 -11.34 -4.92 1.54
N LEU A 26 -10.08 -4.72 1.90
CA LEU A 26 -8.99 -5.68 1.69
C LEU A 26 -9.18 -6.96 2.52
N ALA A 27 -9.69 -6.87 3.74
CA ALA A 27 -10.02 -8.03 4.57
C ALA A 27 -11.08 -8.91 3.90
N THR A 28 -12.04 -8.29 3.21
CA THR A 28 -13.07 -9.01 2.44
C THR A 28 -12.45 -9.68 1.21
N LEU A 29 -11.52 -9.01 0.52
CA LEU A 29 -10.78 -9.59 -0.61
C LEU A 29 -9.88 -10.77 -0.18
N LEU A 30 -9.25 -10.69 1.00
CA LEU A 30 -8.52 -11.79 1.62
C LEU A 30 -9.45 -12.96 1.95
N ALA A 31 -10.61 -12.68 2.57
CA ALA A 31 -11.59 -13.70 2.93
C ALA A 31 -12.17 -14.41 1.70
N ASN A 32 -12.33 -13.69 0.59
CA ASN A 32 -12.78 -14.25 -0.68
C ASN A 32 -11.66 -14.97 -1.47
N GLY A 33 -10.42 -14.99 -0.97
CA GLY A 33 -9.28 -15.61 -1.63
C GLY A 33 -8.78 -14.87 -2.89
N ILE A 34 -9.20 -13.62 -3.08
CA ILE A 34 -8.77 -12.76 -4.19
C ILE A 34 -7.38 -12.18 -3.88
N LEU A 35 -7.12 -11.86 -2.62
CA LEU A 35 -5.83 -11.39 -2.13
C LEU A 35 -5.19 -12.49 -1.29
N SER A 36 -3.89 -12.74 -1.46
CA SER A 36 -3.14 -13.62 -0.56
C SER A 36 -2.15 -12.80 0.27
N PRO A 37 -1.88 -13.19 1.54
CA PRO A 37 -0.88 -12.51 2.38
C PRO A 37 0.55 -12.57 1.80
N THR A 38 0.81 -13.54 0.92
CA THR A 38 2.06 -13.69 0.18
C THR A 38 2.08 -12.99 -1.18
N SER A 39 0.92 -12.52 -1.67
CA SER A 39 0.79 -11.82 -2.95
C SER A 39 1.54 -10.49 -2.90
N ARG A 40 2.21 -10.13 -4.00
CA ARG A 40 2.82 -8.81 -4.16
C ARG A 40 1.77 -7.84 -4.67
N ALA A 41 1.29 -6.96 -3.78
CA ALA A 41 0.28 -5.98 -4.11
C ALA A 41 0.86 -4.58 -4.31
N ILE A 42 0.33 -3.84 -5.28
CA ILE A 42 0.70 -2.45 -5.56
C ILE A 42 -0.53 -1.56 -5.46
N CYS A 43 -0.44 -0.46 -4.71
CA CYS A 43 -1.47 0.58 -4.71
C CYS A 43 -1.10 1.74 -5.62
N LEU A 44 -1.94 2.06 -6.60
CA LEU A 44 -1.77 3.24 -7.44
C LEU A 44 -2.38 4.47 -6.74
N GLY A 45 -1.53 5.31 -6.14
CA GLY A 45 -1.93 6.64 -5.63
C GLY A 45 -2.44 6.71 -4.19
N ALA A 46 -2.77 5.58 -3.53
CA ALA A 46 -3.24 5.55 -2.14
C ALA A 46 -2.20 4.91 -1.21
N VAL A 47 -1.41 5.73 -0.50
CA VAL A 47 -0.43 5.23 0.48
C VAL A 47 -1.13 4.65 1.71
N GLN A 48 -2.37 5.07 1.98
CA GLN A 48 -3.25 4.51 3.01
C GLN A 48 -3.55 3.04 2.75
N GLU A 49 -3.82 2.68 1.51
CA GLU A 49 -4.19 1.32 1.12
C GLU A 49 -3.00 0.36 1.23
N ALA A 50 -1.81 0.80 0.84
CA ALA A 50 -0.59 0.02 1.04
C ALA A 50 -0.29 -0.22 2.53
N LEU A 51 -0.59 0.76 3.40
CA LEU A 51 -0.47 0.60 4.84
C LEU A 51 -1.53 -0.35 5.39
N ALA A 52 -2.78 -0.26 4.94
CA ALA A 52 -3.85 -1.17 5.33
C ALA A 52 -3.51 -2.63 4.97
N MET A 53 -2.98 -2.86 3.76
CA MET A 53 -2.50 -4.17 3.35
C MET A 53 -1.37 -4.70 4.26
N ARG A 54 -0.43 -3.83 4.64
CA ARG A 54 0.64 -4.19 5.60
C ARG A 54 0.08 -4.58 6.96
N GLU A 55 -0.94 -3.84 7.46
CA GLU A 55 -1.63 -4.18 8.72
C GLU A 55 -2.38 -5.54 8.61
N LEU A 56 -2.87 -5.90 7.42
CA LEU A 56 -3.52 -7.18 7.13
C LEU A 56 -2.53 -8.34 6.82
N SER A 57 -1.26 -8.20 7.20
CA SER A 57 -0.17 -9.18 6.95
C SER A 57 0.34 -9.29 5.51
N VAL A 58 -0.10 -8.44 4.58
CA VAL A 58 0.47 -8.35 3.23
C VAL A 58 1.74 -7.49 3.27
N SER A 59 2.83 -8.11 3.72
CA SER A 59 4.12 -7.44 3.99
C SER A 59 4.86 -6.97 2.74
N THR A 60 4.35 -7.28 1.56
CA THR A 60 4.93 -6.93 0.25
C THR A 60 4.24 -5.72 -0.38
N ALA A 61 3.14 -5.24 0.22
CA ALA A 61 2.36 -4.13 -0.33
C ALA A 61 3.15 -2.81 -0.35
N VAL A 62 3.00 -2.07 -1.44
CA VAL A 62 3.69 -0.80 -1.68
C VAL A 62 2.83 0.13 -2.53
N ALA A 63 2.79 1.41 -2.17
CA ALA A 63 2.11 2.43 -2.96
C ALA A 63 3.05 3.05 -3.99
N VAL A 64 2.51 3.36 -5.16
CA VAL A 64 3.17 4.17 -6.18
C VAL A 64 2.53 5.52 -6.19
N ALA A 65 3.33 6.55 -5.91
CA ALA A 65 2.87 7.92 -5.86
C ALA A 65 3.87 8.83 -6.57
N ARG A 66 3.41 9.99 -7.06
CA ARG A 66 4.30 11.02 -7.61
C ARG A 66 5.34 11.49 -6.59
N LYS A 67 4.97 11.53 -5.31
CA LYS A 67 5.86 11.91 -4.21
C LYS A 67 6.39 10.63 -3.53
N ARG A 68 7.72 10.50 -3.48
CA ARG A 68 8.38 9.40 -2.76
C ARG A 68 8.15 9.55 -1.27
N SER A 69 7.60 8.51 -0.63
CA SER A 69 7.43 8.45 0.82
C SER A 69 7.85 7.06 1.30
N PRO A 70 9.17 6.75 1.30
CA PRO A 70 9.64 5.44 1.73
C PRO A 70 9.24 5.22 3.21
N PRO A 71 9.08 3.96 3.69
CA PRO A 71 9.10 2.71 2.94
C PRO A 71 7.77 2.36 2.25
N LEU A 72 6.70 3.14 2.46
CA LEU A 72 5.35 2.79 2.01
C LEU A 72 5.03 3.25 0.59
N ALA A 73 5.63 4.34 0.12
CA ALA A 73 5.41 4.88 -1.22
C ALA A 73 6.72 5.06 -2.00
N ILE A 74 6.77 4.50 -3.19
CA ILE A 74 7.85 4.73 -4.15
C ILE A 74 7.43 5.79 -5.17
N ALA A 75 8.42 6.55 -5.65
CA ALA A 75 8.20 7.48 -6.74
C ALA A 75 7.98 6.71 -8.04
N GLY A 76 6.79 6.84 -8.61
CA GLY A 76 6.46 6.26 -9.91
C GLY A 76 5.18 6.90 -10.46
N ASN A 77 4.83 6.53 -11.69
CA ASN A 77 3.57 6.90 -12.29
C ASN A 77 2.75 5.65 -12.60
N ASP A 78 1.43 5.81 -12.64
CA ASP A 78 0.43 4.79 -13.02
C ASP A 78 0.68 4.20 -14.42
N ARG A 79 1.41 4.92 -15.26
CA ARG A 79 1.76 4.51 -16.64
C ARG A 79 3.03 3.67 -16.76
N ARG A 80 3.92 3.72 -15.76
CA ARG A 80 5.26 3.12 -15.79
C ARG A 80 5.68 2.78 -14.37
N LEU A 81 5.12 1.67 -13.90
CA LEU A 81 5.47 1.03 -12.65
C LEU A 81 6.97 0.66 -12.66
N PRO A 82 7.76 1.06 -11.64
CA PRO A 82 9.17 0.72 -11.53
C PRO A 82 9.36 -0.72 -11.01
N PHE A 83 8.53 -1.65 -11.49
CA PHE A 83 8.57 -3.05 -11.14
C PHE A 83 8.83 -3.88 -12.41
N PRO A 84 9.58 -4.98 -12.30
CA PRO A 84 9.72 -5.90 -13.41
C PRO A 84 8.36 -6.50 -13.79
N ASP A 85 8.20 -6.81 -15.07
CA ASP A 85 7.08 -7.58 -15.59
C ASP A 85 6.87 -8.87 -14.78
N SER A 86 5.61 -9.22 -14.51
CA SER A 86 5.20 -10.38 -13.69
C SER A 86 5.69 -10.39 -12.24
N SER A 87 6.19 -9.29 -11.70
CA SER A 87 6.60 -9.20 -10.29
C SER A 87 5.45 -8.82 -9.34
N VAL A 88 4.22 -8.68 -9.84
CA VAL A 88 3.07 -8.14 -9.13
C VAL A 88 1.89 -9.06 -9.36
N ASP A 89 1.24 -9.42 -8.27
CA ASP A 89 0.11 -10.35 -8.26
C ASP A 89 -1.23 -9.58 -8.17
N PHE A 90 -1.21 -8.37 -7.62
CA PHE A 90 -2.39 -7.53 -7.39
C PHE A 90 -2.08 -6.04 -7.59
N ILE A 91 -2.96 -5.30 -8.29
CA ILE A 91 -2.86 -3.85 -8.57
C ILE A 91 -4.19 -3.18 -8.22
#